data_AF-A0A2V9D1V3-F1
#
_entry.id   AF-A0A2V9D1V3-F1
#
_cell.length_a   1.000
_cell.length_b   1.000
_cell.length_c   1.000
_cell.angle_alpha   90.00
_cell.angle_beta   90.00
_cell.angle_gamma   90.00
#
_symmetry.space_group_name_H-M   'P 1'
#
loop_
_entity.id
_entity.type
_entity.pdbx_description
1 polymer ?
#
loop_
_entity_poly.entity_id
_entity_poly.type
_entity_poly.pdbx_seq_one_letter_code
_entity_poly.pdbx_strand_id
1 'polypeptide(L)'
;MGCSSGSCGTGSAGTSGGGAFVPLTSLSKPSVVAPPPVIKPVAPKVDQGVRLMVGLDVGSTTVKAVVVNPADDQILWRDYQRHDTKQPEKVLEFL
;
A
#
# COMPACT_ATOMS: atom_id res chain seq x y z
N MET A 1 -24.67 -0.36 -15.04
CA MET A 1 -23.87 0.18 -13.92
C MET A 1 -22.39 0.02 -14.29
N GLY A 2 -21.74 0.90 -15.07
CA GLY A 2 -21.81 2.35 -15.09
C GLY A 2 -20.56 2.92 -14.40
N CYS A 3 -19.35 2.50 -14.79
CA CYS A 3 -18.13 3.15 -14.33
C CYS A 3 -17.96 4.46 -15.11
N SER A 4 -18.09 5.58 -14.40
CA SER A 4 -17.80 6.90 -14.90
C SER A 4 -16.29 7.03 -15.14
N SER A 5 -15.86 6.75 -16.36
CA SER A 5 -14.57 7.19 -16.86
C SER A 5 -14.63 8.71 -16.95
N GLY A 6 -14.14 9.39 -15.91
CA GLY A 6 -13.93 10.84 -15.92
C GLY A 6 -13.00 11.20 -17.07
N SER A 7 -13.60 11.64 -18.16
CA SER A 7 -12.94 12.28 -19.29
C SER A 7 -12.33 13.60 -18.80
N CYS A 8 -11.01 13.65 -18.65
CA CYS A 8 -10.30 14.92 -18.69
C CYS A 8 -10.11 15.29 -20.17
N GLY A 9 -10.67 16.43 -20.55
CA GLY A 9 -11.04 16.75 -21.93
C GLY A 9 -9.87 16.95 -22.91
N THR A 10 -10.14 16.62 -24.17
CA THR A 10 -9.35 17.09 -25.31
C THR A 10 -9.64 18.57 -25.54
N GLY A 11 -8.80 19.44 -24.98
CA GLY A 11 -8.70 20.82 -25.42
C GLY A 11 -7.87 20.89 -26.70
N SER A 12 -8.52 20.89 -27.86
CA SER A 12 -7.90 21.37 -29.10
C SER A 12 -7.80 22.89 -29.03
N ALA A 13 -6.62 23.39 -28.73
CA ALA A 13 -6.22 24.77 -29.04
C ALA A 13 -4.80 24.71 -29.57
N GLY A 14 -4.68 24.85 -30.89
CA GLY A 14 -3.38 24.95 -31.54
C GLY A 14 -2.64 26.21 -31.09
N THR A 15 -1.32 26.12 -30.95
CA THR A 15 -0.35 27.18 -31.23
C THR A 15 1.03 26.54 -31.30
N SER A 16 1.74 26.86 -32.38
CA SER A 16 3.14 26.58 -32.66
C SER A 16 4.08 26.72 -31.44
N GLY A 17 4.79 25.64 -31.10
CA GLY A 17 5.89 25.66 -30.14
C GLY A 17 6.70 24.38 -30.27
N GLY A 18 7.98 24.50 -30.62
CA GLY A 18 8.88 23.37 -30.88
C GLY A 18 9.06 22.45 -29.67
N GLY A 19 8.26 21.38 -29.60
CA GLY A 19 8.49 20.27 -28.69
C GLY A 19 9.47 19.28 -29.34
N ALA A 20 10.75 19.34 -28.95
CA ALA A 20 11.72 18.34 -29.37
C ALA A 20 11.31 16.97 -28.81
N PHE A 21 10.92 16.06 -29.71
CA PHE A 21 10.66 14.67 -29.37
C PHE A 21 12.01 14.02 -29.05
N VAL A 22 12.35 13.89 -27.76
CA VAL A 22 13.60 13.24 -27.35
C VAL A 22 13.37 11.73 -27.36
N PRO A 23 14.06 10.95 -28.22
CA PRO A 23 13.91 9.50 -28.21
C PRO A 23 14.40 8.94 -26.86
N LEU A 24 13.71 7.92 -26.34
CA LEU A 24 14.04 7.23 -25.08
C LEU A 24 15.50 6.74 -25.02
N THR A 25 16.15 6.58 -26.17
CA THR A 25 17.57 6.22 -26.30
C THR A 25 18.53 7.33 -25.84
N SER A 26 18.05 8.58 -25.69
CA SER A 26 18.84 9.73 -25.23
C SER A 26 18.71 10.02 -23.73
N LEU A 27 17.93 9.22 -22.99
CA LEU A 27 17.87 9.32 -21.53
C LEU A 27 19.04 8.54 -20.91
N SER A 28 19.87 9.22 -20.12
CA SER A 28 20.86 8.56 -19.28
C SER A 28 20.15 7.67 -18.24
N LYS A 29 20.74 6.51 -17.97
CA LYS A 29 20.18 5.50 -17.06
C LYS A 29 20.00 6.13 -15.67
N PRO A 30 18.81 6.05 -15.04
CA PRO A 30 18.61 6.60 -13.71
C PRO A 30 19.55 5.88 -12.73
N SER A 31 20.33 6.68 -11.98
CA SER A 31 21.16 6.18 -10.89
C SER A 31 20.22 5.76 -9.76
N VAL A 32 20.03 4.45 -9.59
CA VAL A 32 19.27 3.90 -8.49
C VAL A 32 20.11 4.04 -7.23
N VAL A 33 19.78 5.02 -6.39
CA VAL A 33 20.34 5.14 -5.04
C VAL A 33 19.92 3.90 -4.25
N ALA A 34 20.87 3.29 -3.54
CA ALA A 34 20.61 2.13 -2.71
C ALA A 34 19.44 2.42 -1.73
N PRO A 35 18.51 1.48 -1.53
CA PRO A 35 17.40 1.68 -0.60
C PRO A 35 17.94 1.95 0.81
N PRO A 36 17.31 2.86 1.58
CA PRO A 36 17.73 3.14 2.95
C PRO A 36 17.75 1.85 3.78
N PRO A 37 18.65 1.73 4.77
CA PRO A 37 18.74 0.55 5.61
C PRO A 37 17.39 0.35 6.33
N VAL A 38 16.83 -0.84 6.19
CA VAL A 38 15.63 -1.24 6.93
C VAL A 38 16.02 -1.32 8.40
N ILE A 39 15.55 -0.38 9.22
CA ILE A 39 15.69 -0.44 10.68
C ILE A 39 14.84 -1.63 11.14
N LYS A 40 15.51 -2.67 11.65
CA LYS A 40 14.82 -3.82 12.24
C LYS A 40 14.11 -3.38 13.53
N PRO A 41 12.85 -3.77 13.75
CA PRO A 41 12.17 -3.51 15.01
C PRO A 41 13.02 -4.01 16.19
N VAL A 42 13.19 -3.16 17.20
CA VAL A 42 13.83 -3.57 18.45
C VAL A 42 12.81 -4.42 19.22
N ALA A 43 13.16 -5.68 19.48
CA ALA A 43 12.30 -6.61 20.19
C ALA A 43 11.92 -6.05 21.57
N PRO A 44 10.62 -5.94 21.91
CA PRO A 44 10.19 -5.47 23.20
C PRO A 44 10.53 -6.52 24.27
N LYS A 45 11.23 -6.12 25.33
CA LYS A 45 11.33 -6.95 26.54
C LYS A 45 9.98 -6.95 27.24
N VAL A 46 9.35 -8.11 27.31
CA VAL A 46 8.04 -8.29 27.92
C VAL A 46 8.12 -9.40 28.95
N ASP A 47 8.01 -9.02 30.22
CA ASP A 47 7.79 -9.95 31.31
C ASP A 47 6.27 -10.13 31.53
N GLN A 48 5.85 -11.40 31.58
CA GLN A 48 4.52 -11.98 31.91
C GLN A 48 3.41 -11.90 30.83
N GLY A 49 3.00 -13.09 30.35
CA GLY A 49 1.92 -13.35 29.38
C GLY A 49 2.39 -13.45 27.93
N VAL A 50 1.82 -14.38 27.14
CA VAL A 50 2.04 -14.43 25.68
C VAL A 50 1.43 -13.16 25.09
N ARG A 51 2.27 -12.20 24.67
CA ARG A 51 1.79 -11.02 23.95
C ARG A 51 1.70 -11.34 22.47
N LEU A 52 0.56 -11.02 21.88
CA LEU A 52 0.35 -11.04 20.45
C LEU A 52 0.22 -9.59 19.98
N MET A 53 0.87 -9.26 18.87
CA MET A 53 0.69 -7.98 18.20
C MET A 53 -0.24 -8.17 17.01
N VAL A 54 -1.29 -7.37 16.94
CA VAL A 54 -2.28 -7.42 15.86
C VAL A 54 -2.17 -6.14 15.03
N GLY A 55 -1.90 -6.29 13.73
CA GLY A 55 -1.99 -5.21 12.76
C GLY A 55 -3.32 -5.27 12.03
N LEU A 56 -4.01 -4.13 11.91
CA LEU A 56 -5.28 -4.00 11.19
C LEU A 56 -5.19 -2.82 10.20
N ASP A 57 -5.39 -3.10 8.91
CA ASP A 57 -5.38 -2.14 7.81
C ASP A 57 -6.77 -2.10 7.16
N VAL A 58 -7.48 -0.98 7.34
CA VAL A 58 -8.83 -0.75 6.81
C VAL A 58 -8.73 0.20 5.61
N GLY A 59 -8.74 -0.37 4.41
CA GLY A 59 -8.73 0.37 3.16
C GLY A 59 -10.13 0.63 2.60
N SER A 60 -10.20 1.36 1.49
CA SER A 60 -11.45 1.71 0.79
C SER A 60 -12.16 0.54 0.10
N THR A 61 -11.45 -0.59 -0.05
CA THR A 61 -11.97 -1.80 -0.71
C THR A 61 -11.78 -3.07 0.11
N THR A 62 -10.85 -3.06 1.08
CA THR A 62 -10.42 -4.26 1.79
C THR A 62 -10.09 -3.99 3.24
N VAL A 63 -10.21 -5.04 4.04
CA VAL A 63 -9.71 -5.11 5.40
C VAL A 63 -8.63 -6.19 5.41
N LYS A 64 -7.48 -5.87 6.00
CA LYS A 64 -6.38 -6.82 6.20
C LYS A 64 -6.06 -6.88 7.68
N ALA A 65 -5.82 -8.09 8.18
CA ALA A 65 -5.36 -8.28 9.55
C ALA A 65 -4.20 -9.26 9.59
N VAL A 66 -3.26 -9.02 10.50
CA VAL A 66 -2.08 -9.87 10.71
C VAL A 66 -1.85 -9.99 12.22
N VAL A 67 -1.64 -11.21 12.69
CA VAL A 67 -1.20 -11.47 14.06
C VAL A 67 0.27 -11.89 14.00
N VAL A 68 1.10 -11.22 14.79
CA VAL A 68 2.54 -11.50 14.88
C VAL A 68 2.95 -11.74 16.32
N ASN A 69 3.92 -12.65 16.49
CA ASN A 69 4.65 -12.80 17.74
C ASN A 69 5.68 -11.65 17.83
N PRO A 70 5.59 -10.77 18.84
CA PRO A 70 6.51 -9.64 18.96
C PRO A 70 7.92 -10.06 19.42
N ALA A 71 8.13 -11.30 19.86
CA ALA A 71 9.45 -11.76 20.32
C ALA A 71 10.40 -12.08 19.16
N ASP A 72 9.87 -12.58 18.05
CA ASP A 72 10.64 -13.07 16.89
C ASP A 72 10.11 -12.55 15.54
N ASP A 73 9.13 -11.65 15.57
CA ASP A 73 8.42 -11.09 14.42
C ASP A 73 7.75 -12.15 13.51
N GLN A 74 7.49 -13.35 14.04
CA GLN A 74 6.84 -14.41 13.28
C GLN A 74 5.37 -14.06 13.02
N ILE A 75 4.94 -14.14 11.76
CA ILE A 75 3.52 -14.07 11.39
C ILE A 75 2.84 -15.38 11.79
N LEU A 76 1.90 -15.31 12.73
CA LEU A 76 1.12 -16.44 13.22
C LEU A 76 -0.17 -16.63 12.43
N TRP A 77 -0.79 -15.53 12.00
CA TRP A 77 -2.02 -15.54 11.22
C TRP A 77 -2.13 -14.29 10.36
N ARG A 78 -2.83 -14.40 9.23
CA ARG A 78 -3.14 -13.28 8.35
C ARG A 78 -4.41 -13.56 7.58
N ASP A 79 -5.18 -12.51 7.32
CA ASP A 79 -6.33 -12.58 6.43
C ASP A 79 -6.53 -11.28 5.65
N TYR A 80 -7.09 -11.41 4.46
CA TYR A 80 -7.36 -10.36 3.49
C TYR A 80 -8.77 -10.57 2.96
N GLN A 81 -9.65 -9.62 3.23
CA GLN A 81 -11.03 -9.71 2.79
C GLN A 81 -11.47 -8.43 2.09
N ARG A 82 -12.29 -8.59 1.05
CA ARG A 82 -13.06 -7.46 0.50
C ARG A 82 -14.21 -7.17 1.44
N HIS A 83 -14.42 -5.89 1.73
CA HIS A 83 -15.53 -5.49 2.58
C HIS A 83 -16.80 -5.21 1.80
N ASP A 84 -16.75 -5.17 0.46
CA ASP A 84 -17.90 -4.97 -0.43
C ASP A 84 -18.82 -3.84 0.06
N THR A 85 -18.22 -2.66 0.27
CA THR A 85 -18.82 -1.43 0.85
C THR A 85 -19.34 -1.50 2.30
N LYS A 86 -19.15 -2.63 2.98
CA LYS A 86 -19.52 -2.88 4.38
C LYS A 86 -18.30 -2.89 5.30
N GLN A 87 -17.58 -1.76 5.34
CA GLN A 87 -16.32 -1.64 6.11
C GLN A 87 -16.51 -1.92 7.60
N PRO A 88 -17.45 -1.29 8.31
CA PRO A 88 -17.60 -1.51 9.75
C PRO A 88 -17.97 -2.95 10.09
N GLU A 89 -18.87 -3.55 9.32
CA GLU A 89 -19.32 -4.93 9.54
C GLU A 89 -18.18 -5.91 9.27
N LYS A 90 -17.43 -5.69 8.17
CA LYS A 90 -16.29 -6.53 7.85
C LYS A 90 -15.20 -6.43 8.91
N VAL A 91 -14.92 -5.24 9.46
CA VAL A 91 -13.93 -5.09 10.55
C VAL A 91 -14.39 -5.82 11.82
N LEU A 92 -15.70 -5.79 12.12
CA LEU A 92 -16.23 -6.49 13.29
C LEU A 92 -16.05 -8.01 13.20
N GLU A 93 -16.10 -8.60 12.01
CA GLU A 93 -15.84 -10.04 11.81
C GLU A 93 -14.40 -10.47 12.16
N PHE A 94 -13.46 -9.52 12.29
CA PHE A 94 -12.06 -9.79 12.65
C PHE A 94 -11.78 -9.66 14.16
N LEU A 95 -12.75 -9.23 14.96
CA LEU A 95 -12.63 -9.03 16.42
C LEU A 95 -13.33 -10.15 17.20
#